data_AF-A0A6G1JUJ3-F1
#
_entry.id   AF-A0A6G1JUJ3-F1
#
_cell.length_a   1.000
_cell.length_b   1.000
_cell.length_c   1.000
_cell.angle_alpha   90.00
_cell.angle_beta   90.00
_cell.angle_gamma   90.00
#
_symmetry.space_group_name_H-M   'P 1'
#
loop_
_entity.id
_entity.type
_entity.pdbx_description
1 polymer ?
#
loop_
_entity_poly.entity_id
_entity_poly.type
_entity_poly.pdbx_seq_one_letter_code
_entity_poly.pdbx_strand_id
1 'polypeptide(L)'
;MIIDPVQILKTSAHHILPTAVPTHVAPVPSVLPDRAELQFADDSGKRTLWVVFVLMVIASAGFSAMAWRVPVAKRLYHVITTFIVITASISYFAMATGHGVSVHTTTIRSQHEHVPDTFHTIKRQVYWARYVDWALTTPLLLLDLSLLAGLNGAHITMAIFADIIMILTGLFAAFGSEGTPQKWGWYTIACIAYLVVVWHLAVNGRAQAQAKGNKVGSFFLAIAGFTVIIWTAYPIVWGIADGSRKISVDAEIIAYAVLDVLAKPIFGLWLLVTHAKIPETNVDLGGFWSSGLSGEGSLRLGDDDGA
;
A
#
# COMPACT_ATOMS: atom_id res chain seq x y z
N MET A 1 -82.01 -30.93 65.50
CA MET A 1 -81.10 -30.28 64.53
C MET A 1 -79.75 -30.96 64.66
N ILE A 2 -79.48 -31.96 63.82
CA ILE A 2 -78.23 -32.72 63.81
C ILE A 2 -77.64 -32.48 62.43
N ILE A 3 -76.55 -31.73 62.38
CA ILE A 3 -75.83 -31.39 61.15
C ILE A 3 -74.88 -32.54 60.86
N ASP A 4 -75.00 -33.12 59.67
CA ASP A 4 -74.19 -34.25 59.21
C ASP A 4 -72.72 -33.80 59.01
N PRO A 5 -71.75 -34.39 59.73
CA PRO A 5 -70.34 -34.02 59.63
C PRO A 5 -69.72 -34.33 58.26
N VAL A 6 -70.38 -35.12 57.41
CA VAL A 6 -69.90 -35.42 56.03
C VAL A 6 -70.19 -34.25 55.07
N GLN A 7 -71.18 -33.41 55.37
CA GLN A 7 -71.51 -32.24 54.55
C GLN A 7 -70.51 -31.09 54.71
N ILE A 8 -69.80 -31.02 55.85
CA ILE A 8 -68.79 -29.99 56.12
C ILE A 8 -67.48 -30.29 55.37
N LEU A 9 -67.15 -31.57 55.16
CA LEU A 9 -65.92 -32.00 54.48
C LEU A 9 -65.95 -31.84 52.94
N LYS A 10 -67.14 -31.65 52.34
CA LYS A 10 -67.25 -31.39 50.89
C LYS A 10 -67.03 -29.93 50.51
N THR A 11 -67.09 -29.01 51.46
CA THR A 11 -67.04 -27.55 51.18
C THR A 11 -65.63 -26.97 51.36
N SER A 12 -64.65 -27.76 51.80
CA SER A 12 -63.28 -27.31 52.07
C SER A 12 -62.26 -27.68 50.99
N ALA A 13 -62.68 -28.32 49.89
CA ALA A 13 -61.79 -28.83 48.84
C ALA A 13 -61.69 -27.93 47.60
N HIS A 14 -61.83 -26.62 47.77
CA HIS A 14 -61.47 -25.64 46.73
C HIS A 14 -60.28 -24.80 47.20
N HIS A 15 -59.18 -25.48 47.53
CA HIS A 15 -57.88 -24.85 47.36
C HIS A 15 -57.70 -24.63 45.86
N ILE A 16 -57.92 -23.38 45.44
CA ILE A 16 -57.51 -22.88 44.13
C ILE A 16 -55.98 -23.03 44.12
N LEU A 17 -55.50 -24.15 43.60
CA LEU A 17 -54.11 -24.27 43.18
C LEU A 17 -53.85 -23.10 42.23
N PRO A 18 -52.81 -22.27 42.43
CA PRO A 18 -52.41 -21.33 41.41
C PRO A 18 -52.09 -22.16 40.18
N THR A 19 -52.99 -22.16 39.20
CA THR A 19 -52.69 -22.61 37.85
C THR A 19 -51.62 -21.65 37.37
N ALA A 20 -50.36 -22.05 37.50
CA ALA A 20 -49.27 -21.39 36.80
C ALA A 20 -49.64 -21.49 35.32
N VAL A 21 -50.22 -20.41 34.79
CA VAL A 21 -50.34 -20.23 33.35
C VAL A 21 -48.90 -20.33 32.88
N PRO A 22 -48.53 -21.30 32.03
CA PRO A 22 -47.22 -21.27 31.43
C PRO A 22 -47.18 -19.95 30.69
N THR A 23 -46.36 -19.01 31.17
CA THR A 23 -46.06 -17.81 30.39
C THR A 23 -45.49 -18.35 29.09
N HIS A 24 -46.29 -18.26 28.02
CA HIS A 24 -45.84 -18.61 26.69
C HIS A 24 -44.87 -17.49 26.32
N VAL A 25 -43.65 -17.55 26.87
CA VAL A 25 -42.53 -16.77 26.37
C VAL A 25 -42.39 -17.30 24.95
N ALA A 26 -42.74 -16.46 23.98
CA ALA A 26 -42.51 -16.79 22.58
C ALA A 26 -41.04 -17.26 22.49
N PRO A 27 -40.74 -18.38 21.82
CA PRO A 27 -39.36 -18.80 21.66
C PRO A 27 -38.60 -17.61 21.11
N VAL A 28 -37.53 -17.21 21.83
CA VAL A 28 -36.65 -16.13 21.37
C VAL A 28 -36.31 -16.44 19.92
N PRO A 29 -36.56 -15.51 18.97
CA PRO A 29 -36.26 -15.75 17.57
C PRO A 29 -34.82 -16.26 17.49
N SER A 30 -34.64 -17.46 16.93
CA SER A 30 -33.31 -17.99 16.72
C SER A 30 -32.67 -17.08 15.68
N VAL A 31 -31.86 -16.12 16.13
CA VAL A 31 -31.04 -15.31 15.22
C VAL A 31 -30.05 -16.29 14.61
N LEU A 32 -30.36 -16.79 13.41
CA LEU A 32 -29.40 -17.55 12.62
C LEU A 32 -28.14 -16.70 12.52
N PRO A 33 -26.94 -17.26 12.77
CA PRO A 33 -25.70 -16.52 12.63
C PRO A 33 -25.68 -15.89 11.23
N ASP A 34 -25.51 -14.57 11.19
CA ASP A 34 -25.50 -13.85 9.93
C ASP A 34 -24.37 -14.40 9.04
N ARG A 35 -24.65 -14.60 7.76
CA ARG A 35 -23.63 -15.14 6.85
C ARG A 35 -22.53 -14.11 6.72
N ALA A 36 -21.28 -14.54 6.77
CA ALA A 36 -20.16 -13.61 6.64
C ALA A 36 -20.23 -12.87 5.29
N GLU A 37 -20.21 -11.53 5.33
CA GLU A 37 -20.15 -10.70 4.12
C GLU A 37 -18.80 -10.90 3.45
N LEU A 38 -18.81 -11.31 2.19
CA LEU A 38 -17.60 -11.52 1.40
C LEU A 38 -17.33 -10.28 0.54
N GLN A 39 -16.32 -9.50 0.93
CA GLN A 39 -15.85 -8.35 0.17
C GLN A 39 -14.64 -8.77 -0.66
N PHE A 40 -14.88 -9.44 -1.78
CA PHE A 40 -13.85 -9.94 -2.68
C PHE A 40 -13.86 -9.15 -3.99
N ALA A 41 -12.76 -9.20 -4.73
CA ALA A 41 -12.67 -8.61 -6.06
C ALA A 41 -13.55 -9.35 -7.06
N ASP A 42 -14.25 -8.59 -7.87
CA ASP A 42 -15.05 -9.05 -8.99
C ASP A 42 -14.25 -8.89 -10.31
N ASP A 43 -14.90 -9.13 -11.43
CA ASP A 43 -14.32 -9.08 -12.77
C ASP A 43 -13.60 -7.76 -13.08
N SER A 44 -14.12 -6.62 -12.61
CA SER A 44 -13.54 -5.31 -12.91
C SER A 44 -12.18 -5.15 -12.24
N GLY A 45 -12.07 -5.50 -10.95
CA GLY A 45 -10.81 -5.51 -10.22
C GLY A 45 -9.80 -6.49 -10.84
N LYS A 46 -10.24 -7.72 -11.13
CA LYS A 46 -9.37 -8.76 -11.72
C LYS A 46 -8.83 -8.36 -13.10
N ARG A 47 -9.68 -7.83 -13.99
CA ARG A 47 -9.26 -7.34 -15.30
C ARG A 47 -8.27 -6.19 -15.18
N THR A 48 -8.50 -5.27 -14.23
CA THR A 48 -7.60 -4.14 -13.98
C THR A 48 -6.20 -4.62 -13.59
N LEU A 49 -6.09 -5.63 -12.72
CA LEU A 49 -4.78 -6.19 -12.34
C LEU A 49 -4.01 -6.72 -13.55
N TRP A 50 -4.67 -7.44 -14.44
CA TRP A 50 -4.06 -7.95 -15.69
C TRP A 50 -3.67 -6.83 -16.65
N VAL A 51 -4.51 -5.81 -16.81
CA VAL A 51 -4.20 -4.65 -17.67
C VAL A 51 -2.94 -3.94 -17.16
N VAL A 52 -2.87 -3.65 -15.86
CA VAL A 52 -1.70 -2.97 -15.30
C VAL A 52 -0.46 -3.85 -15.33
N PHE A 53 -0.57 -5.15 -15.11
CA PHE A 53 0.54 -6.08 -15.33
C PHE A 53 1.15 -5.91 -16.73
N VAL A 54 0.33 -5.94 -17.78
CA VAL A 54 0.79 -5.78 -19.17
C VAL A 54 1.42 -4.40 -19.39
N LEU A 55 0.82 -3.33 -18.85
CA LEU A 55 1.39 -1.99 -18.94
C LEU A 55 2.77 -1.89 -18.28
N MET A 56 2.97 -2.50 -17.11
CA MET A 56 4.26 -2.53 -16.42
C MET A 56 5.31 -3.32 -17.20
N VAL A 57 4.92 -4.43 -17.85
CA VAL A 57 5.81 -5.20 -18.74
C VAL A 57 6.21 -4.40 -19.99
N ILE A 58 5.27 -3.68 -20.60
CA ILE A 58 5.58 -2.81 -21.75
C ILE A 58 6.54 -1.69 -21.32
N ALA A 59 6.29 -1.08 -20.16
CA ALA A 59 7.17 -0.04 -19.63
C ALA A 59 8.57 -0.58 -19.31
N SER A 60 8.69 -1.79 -18.73
CA SER A 60 9.99 -2.39 -18.43
C SER A 60 10.80 -2.69 -19.69
N ALA A 61 10.16 -3.22 -20.74
CA ALA A 61 10.78 -3.41 -22.04
C ALA A 61 11.20 -2.07 -22.67
N GLY A 62 10.34 -1.05 -22.60
CA GLY A 62 10.62 0.28 -23.11
C GLY A 62 11.82 0.93 -22.42
N PHE A 63 11.87 0.94 -21.10
CA PHE A 63 12.97 1.54 -20.33
C PHE A 63 14.28 0.75 -20.50
N SER A 64 14.21 -0.57 -20.59
CA SER A 64 15.38 -1.41 -20.92
C SER A 64 15.94 -1.07 -22.30
N ALA A 65 15.08 -0.92 -23.31
CA ALA A 65 15.50 -0.53 -24.66
C ALA A 65 16.10 0.89 -24.70
N MET A 66 15.56 1.82 -23.92
CA MET A 66 16.16 3.16 -23.74
C MET A 66 17.55 3.06 -23.09
N ALA A 67 17.69 2.23 -22.05
CA ALA A 67 18.95 2.03 -21.33
C ALA A 67 20.08 1.55 -22.27
N TRP A 68 19.79 0.64 -23.21
CA TRP A 68 20.78 0.10 -24.15
C TRP A 68 21.43 1.15 -25.05
N ARG A 69 20.80 2.31 -25.23
CA ARG A 69 21.32 3.42 -26.05
C ARG A 69 22.22 4.39 -25.29
N VAL A 70 22.35 4.22 -23.97
CA VAL A 70 23.13 5.12 -23.10
C VAL A 70 24.44 4.43 -22.71
N PRO A 71 25.58 5.10 -22.48
CA PRO A 71 26.79 4.45 -21.95
C PRO A 71 26.58 3.95 -20.50
N VAL A 72 27.18 2.81 -20.12
CA VAL A 72 26.99 2.16 -18.80
C VAL A 72 27.17 3.12 -17.62
N ALA A 73 28.19 3.98 -17.68
CA ALA A 73 28.48 4.97 -16.63
C ALA A 73 27.35 5.98 -16.36
N LYS A 74 26.39 6.13 -17.29
CA LYS A 74 25.26 7.08 -17.20
C LYS A 74 23.89 6.40 -17.14
N ARG A 75 23.84 5.06 -17.04
CA ARG A 75 22.59 4.29 -17.06
C ARG A 75 21.85 4.24 -15.72
N LEU A 76 22.36 4.84 -14.65
CA LEU A 76 21.85 4.62 -13.30
C LEU A 76 20.33 4.85 -13.18
N TYR A 77 19.82 6.01 -13.62
CA TYR A 77 18.38 6.29 -13.64
C TYR A 77 17.59 5.25 -14.44
N HIS A 78 18.11 4.82 -15.61
CA HIS A 78 17.44 3.82 -16.43
C HIS A 78 17.35 2.48 -15.72
N VAL A 79 18.41 2.06 -15.02
CA VAL A 79 18.43 0.80 -14.25
C VAL A 79 17.44 0.86 -13.10
N ILE A 80 17.48 1.92 -12.29
CA ILE A 80 16.59 2.11 -11.13
C ILE A 80 15.12 2.15 -11.60
N THR A 81 14.81 3.01 -12.58
CA THR A 81 13.45 3.14 -13.13
C THR A 81 12.96 1.83 -13.78
N THR A 82 13.84 1.05 -14.42
CA THR A 82 13.47 -0.27 -14.96
C THR A 82 13.15 -1.26 -13.84
N PHE A 83 13.95 -1.31 -12.77
CA PHE A 83 13.67 -2.16 -11.61
C PHE A 83 12.36 -1.82 -10.91
N ILE A 84 11.97 -0.54 -10.90
CA ILE A 84 10.66 -0.11 -10.39
C ILE A 84 9.53 -0.81 -11.15
N VAL A 85 9.52 -0.73 -12.48
CA VAL A 85 8.41 -1.31 -13.29
C VAL A 85 8.50 -2.83 -13.42
N ILE A 86 9.69 -3.44 -13.34
CA ILE A 86 9.84 -4.90 -13.23
C ILE A 86 9.23 -5.40 -11.93
N THR A 87 9.58 -4.79 -10.79
CA THR A 87 9.05 -5.18 -9.48
C THR A 87 7.53 -5.04 -9.44
N ALA A 88 7.01 -3.91 -9.95
CA ALA A 88 5.57 -3.70 -10.08
C ALA A 88 4.91 -4.77 -10.97
N SER A 89 5.51 -5.11 -12.12
CA SER A 89 4.95 -6.17 -12.98
C SER A 89 4.82 -7.52 -12.26
N ILE A 90 5.83 -7.91 -11.48
CA ILE A 90 5.81 -9.16 -10.71
C ILE A 90 4.70 -9.10 -9.65
N SER A 91 4.56 -7.98 -8.95
CA SER A 91 3.52 -7.82 -7.93
C SER A 91 2.11 -7.85 -8.53
N TYR A 92 1.87 -7.14 -9.64
CA TYR A 92 0.58 -7.17 -10.34
C TYR A 92 0.24 -8.57 -10.85
N PHE A 93 1.23 -9.32 -11.35
CA PHE A 93 1.04 -10.72 -11.71
C PHE A 93 0.68 -11.60 -10.50
N ALA A 94 1.37 -11.44 -9.36
CA ALA A 94 1.07 -12.16 -8.13
C ALA A 94 -0.33 -11.84 -7.59
N MET A 95 -0.76 -10.58 -7.67
CA MET A 95 -2.11 -10.15 -7.28
C MET A 95 -3.18 -10.70 -8.25
N ALA A 96 -2.93 -10.65 -9.56
CA ALA A 96 -3.86 -11.14 -10.59
C ALA A 96 -4.07 -12.66 -10.53
N THR A 97 -3.02 -13.40 -10.16
CA THR A 97 -3.06 -14.86 -9.98
C THR A 97 -3.55 -15.29 -8.59
N GLY A 98 -3.70 -14.36 -7.66
CA GLY A 98 -4.19 -14.60 -6.30
C GLY A 98 -3.11 -14.98 -5.27
N HIS A 99 -1.85 -15.16 -5.67
CA HIS A 99 -0.75 -15.47 -4.75
C HIS A 99 -0.41 -14.30 -3.81
N GLY A 100 -0.70 -13.08 -4.23
CA GLY A 100 -0.46 -11.84 -3.48
C GLY A 100 -1.63 -11.35 -2.64
N VAL A 101 -2.61 -12.23 -2.34
CA VAL A 101 -3.88 -11.86 -1.70
C VAL A 101 -4.08 -12.69 -0.43
N SER A 102 -4.56 -12.06 0.64
CA SER A 102 -4.99 -12.73 1.88
C SER A 102 -6.40 -12.29 2.24
N VAL A 103 -7.12 -13.09 3.03
CA VAL A 103 -8.46 -12.73 3.50
C VAL A 103 -8.39 -12.31 4.96
N HIS A 104 -8.63 -11.04 5.22
CA HIS A 104 -8.74 -10.51 6.56
C HIS A 104 -10.18 -10.64 7.05
N THR A 105 -10.36 -11.33 8.18
CA THR A 105 -11.67 -11.53 8.80
C THR A 105 -11.84 -10.56 9.96
N THR A 106 -12.97 -9.87 10.00
CA THR A 106 -13.29 -8.92 11.06
C THR A 106 -14.71 -9.17 11.55
N THR A 107 -14.92 -9.14 12.86
CA THR A 107 -16.25 -9.12 13.46
C THR A 107 -16.55 -7.73 14.02
N ILE A 108 -17.59 -7.09 13.49
CA ILE A 108 -18.10 -5.81 13.98
C ILE A 108 -19.22 -6.11 14.97
N ARG A 109 -19.14 -5.50 16.16
CA ARG A 109 -20.20 -5.54 17.17
C ARG A 109 -21.12 -4.33 16.97
N SER A 110 -22.38 -4.58 16.68
CA SER A 110 -23.42 -3.55 16.65
C SER A 110 -24.15 -3.57 17.98
N GLN A 111 -23.96 -2.50 18.75
CA GLN A 111 -24.55 -2.35 20.07
C GLN A 111 -25.95 -1.78 19.94
N HIS A 112 -26.93 -2.38 20.63
CA HIS A 112 -28.31 -1.91 20.61
C HIS A 112 -28.79 -1.61 22.04
N GLU A 113 -29.68 -0.63 22.17
CA GLU A 113 -30.13 -0.15 23.49
C GLU A 113 -31.11 -1.12 24.17
N HIS A 114 -31.98 -1.77 23.39
CA HIS A 114 -33.10 -2.58 23.89
C HIS A 114 -33.08 -4.03 23.39
N VAL A 115 -32.06 -4.45 22.64
CA VAL A 115 -31.89 -5.83 22.14
C VAL A 115 -30.44 -6.29 22.30
N PRO A 116 -30.17 -7.60 22.36
CA PRO A 116 -28.81 -8.11 22.41
C PRO A 116 -27.96 -7.59 21.24
N ASP A 117 -26.66 -7.45 21.48
CA ASP A 117 -25.74 -7.01 20.45
C ASP A 117 -25.69 -8.01 19.30
N THR A 118 -25.64 -7.48 18.08
CA THR A 118 -25.43 -8.32 16.90
C THR A 118 -23.96 -8.28 16.51
N PHE A 119 -23.50 -9.38 15.92
CA PHE A 119 -22.14 -9.52 15.42
C PHE A 119 -22.20 -9.77 13.93
N HIS A 120 -21.57 -8.89 13.16
CA HIS A 120 -21.50 -9.01 11.71
C HIS A 120 -20.04 -9.31 11.31
N THR A 121 -19.83 -10.46 10.68
CA THR A 121 -18.49 -10.89 10.24
C THR A 121 -18.27 -10.51 8.78
N ILE A 122 -17.21 -9.75 8.51
CA ILE A 122 -16.77 -9.35 7.17
C ILE A 122 -15.47 -10.07 6.85
N LYS A 123 -15.40 -10.68 5.67
CA LYS A 123 -14.17 -11.24 5.09
C LYS A 123 -13.79 -10.40 3.89
N ARG A 124 -12.71 -9.63 4.02
CA ARG A 124 -12.22 -8.73 2.95
C ARG A 124 -10.89 -9.23 2.41
N GLN A 125 -10.73 -9.21 1.09
CA GLN A 125 -9.43 -9.46 0.47
C GLN A 125 -8.49 -8.27 0.70
N VAL A 126 -7.29 -8.58 1.19
CA VAL A 126 -6.17 -7.65 1.36
C VAL A 126 -5.08 -8.05 0.38
N TYR A 127 -4.76 -7.14 -0.53
CA TYR A 127 -3.77 -7.34 -1.59
C TYR A 127 -2.36 -7.05 -1.07
N TRP A 128 -1.87 -7.86 -0.14
CA TRP A 128 -0.63 -7.59 0.61
C TRP A 128 0.62 -7.49 -0.28
N ALA A 129 0.64 -8.12 -1.47
CA ALA A 129 1.73 -7.99 -2.42
C ALA A 129 1.97 -6.54 -2.89
N ARG A 130 0.97 -5.66 -2.79
CA ARG A 130 1.14 -4.21 -3.05
C ARG A 130 2.15 -3.58 -2.10
N TYR A 131 2.14 -3.97 -0.83
CA TYR A 131 3.05 -3.40 0.16
C TYR A 131 4.47 -3.92 -0.02
N VAL A 132 4.63 -5.15 -0.52
CA VAL A 132 5.95 -5.66 -0.91
C VAL A 132 6.47 -4.92 -2.13
N ASP A 133 5.62 -4.68 -3.13
CA ASP A 133 5.97 -3.81 -4.28
C ASP A 133 6.40 -2.43 -3.81
N TRP A 134 5.59 -1.77 -3.00
CA TRP A 134 5.90 -0.43 -2.52
C TRP A 134 7.18 -0.40 -1.70
N ALA A 135 7.38 -1.34 -0.77
CA ALA A 135 8.59 -1.41 0.07
C ALA A 135 9.89 -1.56 -0.74
N LEU A 136 9.81 -1.98 -2.01
CA LEU A 136 10.94 -2.06 -2.94
C LEU A 136 10.97 -0.88 -3.92
N THR A 137 9.82 -0.47 -4.46
CA THR A 137 9.73 0.53 -5.52
C THR A 137 9.74 1.97 -5.02
N THR A 138 9.16 2.27 -3.86
CA THR A 138 9.19 3.61 -3.29
C THR A 138 10.59 4.04 -2.83
N PRO A 139 11.44 3.16 -2.25
CA PRO A 139 12.86 3.48 -2.04
C PRO A 139 13.62 3.77 -3.33
N LEU A 140 13.34 3.03 -4.41
CA LEU A 140 13.97 3.25 -5.72
C LEU A 140 13.50 4.58 -6.34
N LEU A 141 12.23 4.93 -6.22
CA LEU A 141 11.70 6.23 -6.66
C LEU A 141 12.34 7.39 -5.88
N LEU A 142 12.52 7.22 -4.57
CA LEU A 142 13.23 8.19 -3.74
C LEU A 142 14.70 8.27 -4.08
N LEU A 143 15.33 7.16 -4.42
CA LEU A 143 16.72 7.16 -4.89
C LEU A 143 16.84 7.98 -6.18
N ASP A 144 15.98 7.76 -7.16
CA ASP A 144 15.94 8.55 -8.41
C ASP A 144 15.78 10.05 -8.12
N LEU A 145 14.80 10.45 -7.29
CA LEU A 145 14.58 11.85 -6.93
C LEU A 145 15.74 12.45 -6.14
N SER A 146 16.32 11.68 -5.22
CA SER A 146 17.40 12.18 -4.36
C SER A 146 18.71 12.36 -5.13
N LEU A 147 18.99 11.44 -6.07
CA LEU A 147 20.10 11.58 -7.01
C LEU A 147 19.91 12.79 -7.93
N LEU A 148 18.69 12.98 -8.43
CA LEU A 148 18.34 14.14 -9.24
C LEU A 148 18.57 15.47 -8.49
N ALA A 149 18.14 15.54 -7.24
CA ALA A 149 18.41 16.69 -6.37
C ALA A 149 19.89 16.84 -6.00
N GLY A 150 20.66 15.75 -6.01
CA GLY A 150 22.02 15.71 -5.47
C GLY A 150 22.07 15.70 -3.94
N LEU A 151 21.12 15.02 -3.30
CA LEU A 151 21.17 14.79 -1.86
C LEU A 151 22.39 13.94 -1.46
N ASN A 152 22.94 14.20 -0.28
CA ASN A 152 24.01 13.36 0.27
C ASN A 152 23.47 11.99 0.75
N GLY A 153 24.38 11.03 0.92
CA GLY A 153 24.02 9.66 1.32
C GLY A 153 23.28 9.56 2.64
N ALA A 154 23.52 10.47 3.59
CA ALA A 154 22.81 10.49 4.87
C ALA A 154 21.32 10.84 4.69
N HIS A 155 21.00 11.90 3.93
CA HIS A 155 19.61 12.25 3.62
C HIS A 155 18.93 11.18 2.76
N ILE A 156 19.64 10.57 1.80
CA ILE A 156 19.12 9.45 1.00
C ILE A 156 18.74 8.28 1.93
N THR A 157 19.64 7.88 2.81
CA THR A 157 19.44 6.74 3.72
C THR A 157 18.29 7.00 4.69
N MET A 158 18.22 8.20 5.28
CA MET A 158 17.12 8.57 6.17
C MET A 158 15.77 8.60 5.44
N ALA A 159 15.71 9.14 4.22
CA ALA A 159 14.50 9.16 3.41
C ALA A 159 14.03 7.74 3.05
N ILE A 160 14.93 6.87 2.60
CA ILE A 160 14.61 5.47 2.29
C ILE A 160 14.16 4.71 3.54
N PHE A 161 14.80 4.90 4.68
CA PHE A 161 14.40 4.21 5.90
C PHE A 161 13.03 4.68 6.41
N ALA A 162 12.76 6.00 6.36
CA ALA A 162 11.45 6.55 6.65
C ALA A 162 10.37 5.99 5.70
N ASP A 163 10.69 5.86 4.42
CA ASP A 163 9.81 5.26 3.42
C ASP A 163 9.49 3.78 3.69
N ILE A 164 10.49 2.97 4.05
CA ILE A 164 10.27 1.58 4.46
C ILE A 164 9.37 1.51 5.70
N ILE A 165 9.59 2.36 6.70
CA ILE A 165 8.72 2.45 7.88
C ILE A 165 7.29 2.80 7.44
N MET A 166 7.13 3.79 6.56
CA MET A 166 5.83 4.21 6.03
C MET A 166 5.08 3.02 5.42
N ILE A 167 5.72 2.26 4.53
CA ILE A 167 5.06 1.13 3.87
C ILE A 167 4.76 -0.02 4.83
N LEU A 168 5.71 -0.44 5.66
CA LEU A 168 5.53 -1.59 6.56
C LEU A 168 4.48 -1.31 7.65
N THR A 169 4.46 -0.09 8.19
CA THR A 169 3.43 0.29 9.15
C THR A 169 2.06 0.42 8.48
N GLY A 170 1.99 0.87 7.22
CA GLY A 170 0.77 0.79 6.40
C GLY A 170 0.27 -0.65 6.20
N LEU A 171 1.18 -1.60 5.95
CA LEU A 171 0.85 -3.02 5.86
C LEU A 171 0.27 -3.55 7.18
N PHE A 172 0.90 -3.23 8.32
CA PHE A 172 0.40 -3.64 9.63
C PHE A 172 -0.96 -3.02 9.95
N ALA A 173 -1.20 -1.78 9.50
CA ALA A 173 -2.52 -1.16 9.61
C ALA A 173 -3.57 -1.91 8.77
N ALA A 174 -3.22 -2.40 7.58
CA ALA A 174 -4.15 -3.13 6.70
C ALA A 174 -4.63 -4.46 7.31
N PHE A 175 -3.76 -5.12 8.10
CA PHE A 175 -4.09 -6.31 8.90
C PHE A 175 -4.50 -6.00 10.34
N GLY A 176 -4.69 -4.72 10.67
CA GLY A 176 -5.10 -4.28 12.00
C GLY A 176 -6.53 -4.71 12.32
N SER A 177 -6.79 -5.06 13.58
CA SER A 177 -8.13 -5.41 14.04
C SER A 177 -9.04 -4.18 14.04
N GLU A 178 -10.25 -4.29 13.48
CA GLU A 178 -11.19 -3.16 13.43
C GLU A 178 -11.67 -2.77 14.83
N GLY A 179 -12.02 -1.49 14.99
CA GLY A 179 -12.46 -0.94 16.28
C GLY A 179 -11.35 -0.86 17.34
N THR A 180 -10.09 -1.13 16.98
CA THR A 180 -8.95 -1.03 17.90
C THR A 180 -8.12 0.24 17.64
N PRO A 181 -7.55 0.86 18.69
CA PRO A 181 -6.59 1.95 18.52
C PRO A 181 -5.32 1.51 17.76
N GLN A 182 -4.99 0.22 17.76
CA GLN A 182 -3.78 -0.33 17.15
C GLN A 182 -3.72 -0.10 15.64
N LYS A 183 -4.81 -0.34 14.91
CA LYS A 183 -4.91 -0.09 13.46
C LYS A 183 -4.60 1.36 13.11
N TRP A 184 -5.23 2.29 13.81
CA TRP A 184 -5.07 3.74 13.60
C TRP A 184 -3.71 4.26 14.10
N GLY A 185 -3.15 3.62 15.12
CA GLY A 185 -1.78 3.87 15.57
C GLY A 185 -0.76 3.57 14.46
N TRP A 186 -0.84 2.39 13.84
CA TRP A 186 0.01 2.03 12.71
C TRP A 186 -0.15 2.98 11.52
N TYR A 187 -1.39 3.31 11.17
CA TYR A 187 -1.67 4.28 10.11
C TYR A 187 -1.08 5.67 10.41
N THR A 188 -1.18 6.13 11.66
CA THR A 188 -0.61 7.42 12.08
C THR A 188 0.92 7.41 11.97
N ILE A 189 1.57 6.32 12.39
CA ILE A 189 3.03 6.16 12.23
C ILE A 189 3.41 6.22 10.74
N ALA A 190 2.64 5.57 9.87
CA ALA A 190 2.85 5.61 8.42
C ALA A 190 2.76 7.06 7.89
N CYS A 191 1.74 7.82 8.31
CA CYS A 191 1.59 9.22 7.92
C CYS A 191 2.74 10.11 8.44
N ILE A 192 3.22 9.90 9.68
CA ILE A 192 4.37 10.66 10.20
C ILE A 192 5.63 10.34 9.41
N ALA A 193 5.87 9.05 9.11
CA ALA A 193 7.00 8.62 8.30
C ALA A 193 6.93 9.21 6.87
N TYR A 194 5.73 9.29 6.28
CA TYR A 194 5.51 9.99 5.01
C TYR A 194 5.90 11.48 5.09
N LEU A 195 5.53 12.19 6.15
CA LEU A 195 5.91 13.59 6.33
C LEU A 195 7.43 13.78 6.42
N VAL A 196 8.16 12.82 6.99
CA VAL A 196 9.63 12.82 6.99
C VAL A 196 10.19 12.67 5.57
N VAL A 197 9.61 11.79 4.75
CA VAL A 197 9.97 11.66 3.32
C VAL A 197 9.71 12.98 2.58
N VAL A 198 8.53 13.59 2.77
CA VAL A 198 8.19 14.88 2.16
C VAL A 198 9.15 15.98 2.61
N TRP A 199 9.56 16.00 3.88
CA TRP A 199 10.55 16.96 4.37
C TRP A 199 11.91 16.82 3.68
N HIS A 200 12.38 15.59 3.46
CA HIS A 200 13.60 15.33 2.69
C HIS A 200 13.51 15.84 1.25
N LEU A 201 12.38 15.65 0.56
CA LEU A 201 12.21 16.11 -0.82
C LEU A 201 11.99 17.63 -0.91
N ALA A 202 11.04 18.16 -0.13
CA ALA A 202 10.55 19.53 -0.26
C ALA A 202 11.50 20.58 0.32
N VAL A 203 12.27 20.23 1.36
CA VAL A 203 13.21 21.14 2.01
C VAL A 203 14.63 20.87 1.51
N ASN A 204 15.16 19.68 1.81
CA ASN A 204 16.56 19.37 1.50
C ASN A 204 16.77 19.19 -0.01
N GLY A 205 15.92 18.39 -0.67
CA GLY A 205 16.02 18.11 -2.10
C GLY A 205 15.84 19.35 -2.94
N ARG A 206 14.83 20.17 -2.63
CA ARG A 206 14.58 21.44 -3.32
C ARG A 206 15.77 22.39 -3.20
N ALA A 207 16.35 22.56 -2.00
CA ALA A 207 17.50 23.45 -1.81
C ALA A 207 18.70 23.01 -2.65
N GLN A 208 19.02 21.71 -2.63
CA GLN A 208 20.14 21.16 -3.42
C GLN A 208 19.90 21.26 -4.93
N ALA A 209 18.70 20.92 -5.40
CA ALA A 209 18.36 20.99 -6.81
C ALA A 209 18.45 22.43 -7.37
N GLN A 210 18.02 23.43 -6.58
CA GLN A 210 18.13 24.84 -6.96
C GLN A 210 19.58 25.31 -7.01
N ALA A 211 20.44 24.82 -6.11
CA ALA A 211 21.87 25.15 -6.11
C ALA A 211 22.61 24.62 -7.36
N LYS A 212 22.09 23.56 -8.00
CA LYS A 212 22.60 23.03 -9.28
C LYS A 212 22.21 23.88 -10.50
N GLY A 213 21.31 24.83 -10.34
CA GLY A 213 20.87 25.76 -11.38
C GLY A 213 19.37 25.67 -11.69
N ASN A 214 18.86 26.75 -12.31
CA ASN A 214 17.41 26.96 -12.49
C ASN A 214 16.71 25.81 -13.23
N LYS A 215 17.34 25.22 -14.26
CA LYS A 215 16.75 24.11 -15.02
C LYS A 215 16.55 22.86 -14.16
N VAL A 216 17.57 22.46 -13.40
CA VAL A 216 17.51 21.31 -12.48
C VAL A 216 16.51 21.59 -11.37
N GLY A 217 16.57 22.78 -10.77
CA GLY A 217 15.66 23.21 -9.72
C GLY A 217 14.19 23.20 -10.14
N SER A 218 13.87 23.74 -11.32
CA SER A 218 12.51 23.73 -11.87
C SER A 218 12.02 22.32 -12.21
N PHE A 219 12.88 21.50 -12.82
CA PHE A 219 12.52 20.12 -13.14
C PHE A 219 12.28 19.30 -11.87
N PHE A 220 13.19 19.39 -10.90
CA PHE A 220 13.04 18.71 -9.61
C PHE A 220 11.75 19.14 -8.90
N LEU A 221 11.46 20.45 -8.84
CA LEU A 221 10.23 20.95 -8.23
C LEU A 221 8.98 20.36 -8.89
N ALA A 222 8.96 20.27 -10.21
CA ALA A 222 7.84 19.71 -10.95
C ALA A 222 7.67 18.21 -10.69
N ILE A 223 8.74 17.43 -10.81
CA ILE A 223 8.67 15.96 -10.70
C ILE A 223 8.51 15.50 -9.24
N ALA A 224 9.21 16.11 -8.28
CA ALA A 224 9.02 15.82 -6.86
C ALA A 224 7.65 16.30 -6.36
N GLY A 225 7.18 17.45 -6.82
CA GLY A 225 5.83 17.94 -6.52
C GLY A 225 4.75 17.01 -7.05
N PHE A 226 4.89 16.53 -8.28
CA PHE A 226 4.03 15.48 -8.84
C PHE A 226 4.04 14.22 -7.97
N THR A 227 5.22 13.73 -7.59
CA THR A 227 5.35 12.55 -6.72
C THR A 227 4.63 12.75 -5.39
N VAL A 228 4.84 13.88 -4.70
CA VAL A 228 4.18 14.18 -3.42
C VAL A 228 2.65 14.24 -3.57
N ILE A 229 2.14 14.84 -4.64
CA ILE A 229 0.69 14.89 -4.89
C ILE A 229 0.12 13.48 -5.06
N ILE A 230 0.75 12.68 -5.92
CA ILE A 230 0.33 11.30 -6.19
C ILE A 230 0.46 10.43 -4.93
N TRP A 231 1.57 10.54 -4.19
CA TRP A 231 1.82 9.77 -2.98
C TRP A 231 0.86 10.13 -1.85
N THR A 232 0.43 11.39 -1.76
CA THR A 232 -0.60 11.80 -0.79
C THR A 232 -1.96 11.14 -1.07
N ALA A 233 -2.25 10.78 -2.32
CA ALA A 233 -3.49 10.08 -2.64
C ALA A 233 -3.51 8.62 -2.12
N TYR A 234 -2.37 7.95 -1.96
CA TYR A 234 -2.31 6.57 -1.44
C TYR A 234 -2.86 6.41 -0.03
N PRO A 235 -2.45 7.20 0.99
CA PRO A 235 -3.03 7.11 2.33
C PRO A 235 -4.49 7.58 2.36
N ILE A 236 -4.90 8.50 1.48
CA ILE A 236 -6.32 8.88 1.35
C ILE A 236 -7.16 7.69 0.86
N VAL A 237 -6.71 7.03 -0.21
CA VAL A 237 -7.34 5.79 -0.70
C VAL A 237 -7.34 4.74 0.41
N TRP A 238 -6.24 4.58 1.13
CA TRP A 238 -6.15 3.64 2.25
C TRP A 238 -7.17 3.94 3.34
N GLY A 239 -7.27 5.20 3.78
CA GLY A 239 -8.21 5.62 4.82
C GLY A 239 -9.67 5.40 4.43
N ILE A 240 -9.99 5.55 3.15
CA ILE A 240 -11.35 5.31 2.62
C ILE A 240 -11.59 3.81 2.39
N ALA A 241 -10.61 3.07 1.88
CA ALA A 241 -10.68 1.65 1.54
C ALA A 241 -10.46 0.75 2.75
N ASP A 242 -9.21 0.48 3.11
CA ASP A 242 -8.88 -0.41 4.23
C ASP A 242 -9.30 0.18 5.58
N GLY A 243 -9.15 1.50 5.75
CA GLY A 243 -9.48 2.23 6.97
C GLY A 243 -10.96 2.20 7.29
N SER A 244 -11.80 2.71 6.37
CA SER A 244 -13.25 2.86 6.59
C SER A 244 -14.10 1.75 5.99
N ARG A 245 -13.55 0.92 5.09
CA ARG A 245 -14.22 -0.19 4.36
C ARG A 245 -15.51 0.21 3.65
N LYS A 246 -15.59 1.47 3.22
CA LYS A 246 -16.76 2.04 2.53
C LYS A 246 -16.77 1.79 1.03
N ILE A 247 -15.66 1.37 0.45
CA ILE A 247 -15.54 1.11 -0.98
C ILE A 247 -15.30 -0.37 -1.26
N SER A 248 -15.78 -0.83 -2.43
CA SER A 248 -15.55 -2.19 -2.89
C SER A 248 -14.07 -2.46 -3.10
N VAL A 249 -13.69 -3.74 -3.05
CA VAL A 249 -12.31 -4.18 -3.34
C VAL A 249 -11.91 -3.81 -4.78
N ASP A 250 -12.85 -3.86 -5.72
CA ASP A 250 -12.62 -3.42 -7.10
C ASP A 250 -12.26 -1.94 -7.19
N ALA A 251 -12.97 -1.07 -6.48
CA ALA A 251 -12.68 0.36 -6.47
C ALA A 251 -11.30 0.65 -5.86
N GLU A 252 -10.92 -0.09 -4.81
CA GLU A 252 -9.59 -0.01 -4.21
C GLU A 252 -8.50 -0.44 -5.21
N ILE A 253 -8.68 -1.58 -5.88
CA ILE A 253 -7.75 -2.07 -6.92
C ILE A 253 -7.58 -1.03 -8.02
N ILE A 254 -8.69 -0.49 -8.54
CA ILE A 254 -8.67 0.50 -9.63
C ILE A 254 -7.99 1.79 -9.18
N ALA A 255 -8.27 2.27 -7.97
CA ALA A 255 -7.64 3.47 -7.44
C ALA A 255 -6.11 3.31 -7.35
N TYR A 256 -5.63 2.23 -6.73
CA TYR A 256 -4.18 1.99 -6.65
C TYR A 256 -3.54 1.69 -8.01
N ALA A 257 -4.26 1.02 -8.92
CA ALA A 257 -3.81 0.80 -10.30
C ALA A 257 -3.54 2.11 -11.04
N VAL A 258 -4.46 3.07 -10.97
CA VAL A 258 -4.29 4.40 -11.57
C VAL A 258 -3.11 5.12 -10.95
N LEU A 259 -3.01 5.12 -9.62
CA LEU A 259 -1.89 5.76 -8.91
C LEU A 259 -0.55 5.14 -9.29
N ASP A 260 -0.47 3.80 -9.38
CA ASP A 260 0.77 3.11 -9.74
C ASP A 260 1.19 3.37 -11.19
N VAL A 261 0.25 3.45 -12.13
CA VAL A 261 0.56 3.83 -13.52
C VAL A 261 1.13 5.26 -13.57
N LEU A 262 0.58 6.19 -12.78
CA LEU A 262 1.10 7.56 -12.70
C LEU A 262 2.48 7.61 -12.02
N ALA A 263 2.63 6.93 -10.89
CA ALA A 263 3.81 6.98 -10.03
C ALA A 263 5.01 6.19 -10.58
N LYS A 264 4.78 5.20 -11.46
CA LYS A 264 5.84 4.29 -11.94
C LYS A 264 6.16 4.51 -13.42
N PRO A 265 5.36 4.07 -14.41
CA PRO A 265 5.72 4.25 -15.81
C PRO A 265 5.62 5.70 -16.30
N ILE A 266 4.62 6.49 -15.87
CA ILE A 266 4.53 7.90 -16.31
C ILE A 266 5.64 8.74 -15.67
N PHE A 267 5.84 8.61 -14.35
CA PHE A 267 7.00 9.19 -13.66
C PHE A 267 8.31 8.79 -14.33
N GLY A 268 8.52 7.48 -14.54
CA GLY A 268 9.75 6.94 -15.10
C GLY A 268 10.03 7.45 -16.50
N LEU A 269 9.03 7.46 -17.38
CA LEU A 269 9.19 8.01 -18.73
C LEU A 269 9.53 9.50 -18.68
N TRP A 270 8.86 10.26 -17.82
CA TRP A 270 9.11 11.70 -17.66
C TRP A 270 10.53 11.98 -17.14
N LEU A 271 10.98 11.22 -16.14
CA LEU A 271 12.35 11.27 -15.62
C LEU A 271 13.36 10.94 -16.72
N LEU A 272 13.19 9.81 -17.40
CA LEU A 272 14.13 9.32 -18.39
C LEU A 272 14.27 10.25 -19.60
N VAL A 273 13.17 10.82 -20.10
CA VAL A 273 13.19 11.75 -21.23
C VAL A 273 13.76 13.12 -20.84
N THR A 274 13.51 13.59 -19.61
CA THR A 274 13.89 14.96 -19.22
C THR A 274 15.33 15.03 -18.73
N HIS A 275 15.81 14.07 -17.92
CA HIS A 275 17.21 14.08 -17.46
C HIS A 275 18.20 13.97 -18.64
N ALA A 276 17.85 13.23 -19.69
CA ALA A 276 18.64 13.12 -20.91
C ALA A 276 18.88 14.46 -21.62
N LYS A 277 18.03 15.47 -21.35
CA LYS A 277 18.15 16.83 -21.91
C LYS A 277 18.86 17.82 -20.97
N ILE A 278 19.16 17.41 -19.74
CA ILE A 278 19.74 18.27 -18.70
C ILE A 278 21.02 17.60 -18.16
N PRO A 279 22.18 17.81 -18.81
CA PRO A 279 23.43 17.14 -18.46
C PRO A 279 23.85 17.29 -16.99
N GLU A 280 23.45 18.39 -16.34
CA GLU A 280 23.71 18.70 -14.93
C GLU A 280 23.02 17.74 -13.95
N THR A 281 22.07 16.94 -14.43
CA THR A 281 21.39 15.89 -13.64
C THR A 281 22.12 14.55 -13.64
N ASN A 282 23.13 14.39 -14.51
CA ASN A 282 23.84 13.12 -14.65
C ASN A 282 24.60 12.76 -13.37
N VAL A 283 24.50 11.50 -12.98
CA VAL A 283 25.34 10.88 -11.97
C VAL A 283 26.36 10.03 -12.70
N ASP A 284 27.63 10.45 -12.68
CA ASP A 284 28.71 9.69 -13.30
C ASP A 284 29.14 8.54 -12.37
N LEU A 285 28.90 7.30 -12.80
CA LEU A 285 29.40 6.10 -12.13
C LEU A 285 30.84 5.83 -12.59
N GLY A 286 31.82 6.10 -11.72
CA GLY A 286 33.23 5.83 -11.97
C GLY A 286 33.75 4.53 -11.33
N GLY A 287 34.90 4.06 -11.80
CA GLY A 287 35.65 2.96 -11.19
C GLY A 287 34.91 1.62 -11.22
N PHE A 288 34.87 0.93 -10.08
CA PHE A 288 34.24 -0.38 -9.92
C PHE A 288 32.78 -0.42 -10.41
N TRP A 289 32.03 0.67 -10.21
CA TRP A 289 30.60 0.72 -10.52
C TRP A 289 30.26 0.70 -12.01
N SER A 290 31.18 1.15 -12.88
CA SER A 290 30.99 1.11 -14.34
C SER A 290 31.90 0.11 -15.05
N SER A 291 33.09 -0.15 -14.51
CA SER A 291 34.14 -0.94 -15.17
C SER A 291 34.52 -2.22 -14.43
N GLY A 292 33.92 -2.51 -13.26
CA GLY A 292 34.25 -3.66 -12.42
C GLY A 292 35.64 -3.56 -11.76
N LEU A 293 36.07 -4.65 -11.10
CA LEU A 293 37.46 -4.79 -10.65
C LEU A 293 38.33 -4.88 -11.91
N SER A 294 39.11 -3.84 -12.19
CA SER A 294 39.90 -3.70 -13.41
C SER A 294 40.82 -4.91 -13.66
N GLY A 295 40.60 -5.65 -14.76
CA GLY A 295 41.64 -6.48 -15.38
C GLY A 295 41.29 -7.92 -15.75
N GLU A 296 40.48 -8.12 -16.80
CA GLU A 296 40.79 -9.17 -17.78
C GLU A 296 41.18 -8.48 -19.10
N GLY A 297 42.46 -8.14 -19.23
CA GLY A 297 43.11 -8.15 -20.56
C GLY A 297 43.46 -6.85 -21.30
N SER A 298 43.38 -5.64 -20.73
CA SER A 298 44.03 -4.48 -21.39
C SER A 298 45.36 -4.13 -20.70
N LEU A 299 46.43 -4.81 -21.12
CA LEU A 299 47.79 -4.29 -20.98
C LEU A 299 47.82 -2.88 -21.59
N ARG A 300 47.99 -1.86 -20.74
CA ARG A 300 48.56 -0.60 -21.20
C ARG A 300 50.04 -0.91 -21.47
N LEU A 301 50.39 -1.14 -22.73
CA LEU A 301 51.78 -1.02 -23.17
C LEU A 301 52.23 0.38 -22.75
N GLY A 302 53.29 0.42 -21.95
CA GLY A 302 53.88 1.68 -21.53
C GLY A 302 54.26 2.49 -22.76
N ASP A 303 54.04 3.80 -22.68
CA ASP A 303 54.76 4.74 -23.51
C ASP A 303 56.23 4.67 -23.07
N ASP A 304 56.95 3.71 -23.65
CA ASP A 304 58.40 3.65 -23.67
C ASP A 304 58.85 4.27 -24.99
N ASP A 305 58.77 5.60 -25.05
CA ASP A 305 59.57 6.39 -25.98
C ASP A 305 60.48 7.28 -25.13
N GLY A 306 61.73 6.83 -25.03
CA GLY A 306 62.79 7.49 -24.30
C GLY A 306 63.49 8.61 -25.08
N ALA A 307 64.42 9.24 -24.36
CA ALA A 307 65.44 10.22 -24.77
C ALA A 307 64.95 11.63 -25.18
#